data_AF-A0A392VQU2-F1
#
_entry.id   AF-A0A392VQU2-F1
#
_cell.length_a   1.000
_cell.length_b   1.000
_cell.length_c   1.000
_cell.angle_alpha   90.00
_cell.angle_beta   90.00
_cell.angle_gamma   90.00
#
_symmetry.space_group_name_H-M   'P 1'
#
loop_
_entity.id
_entity.type
_entity.pdbx_description
1 polymer ?
#
loop_
_entity_poly.entity_id
_entity_poly.type
_entity_poly.pdbx_seq_one_letter_code
_entity_poly.pdbx_strand_id
1 'polypeptide(L)' 'IGDCNISWVEEFYANALGYAVDDYTSTVRGKTISYAPDVIDATFGFRQTDY' A
#
# COMPACT_ATOMS: atom_id res chain seq x y z
N ILE A 1 -5.94 -17.82 14.77
CA ILE A 1 -5.81 -16.57 13.98
C ILE A 1 -4.31 -16.39 13.82
N GLY A 2 -3.80 -16.86 12.67
CA GLY A 2 -2.37 -17.09 12.49
C GLY A 2 -1.57 -15.80 12.54
N ASP A 3 -0.25 -15.92 12.57
CA ASP A 3 0.75 -14.87 12.36
C ASP A 3 0.64 -14.29 10.94
N CYS A 4 -0.57 -13.92 10.54
CA CYS A 4 -0.98 -13.48 9.23
C CYS A 4 -0.21 -12.20 8.92
N ASN A 5 0.86 -12.32 8.12
CA ASN A 5 1.37 -11.31 7.19
C ASN A 5 1.55 -9.86 7.71
N ILE A 6 1.46 -9.59 9.01
CA ILE A 6 1.56 -8.24 9.58
C ILE A 6 2.95 -7.68 9.30
N SER A 7 4.01 -8.50 9.44
CA SER A 7 5.37 -8.08 9.09
C SER A 7 5.53 -7.69 7.62
N TRP A 8 4.75 -8.28 6.71
CA TRP A 8 4.77 -7.94 5.29
C TRP A 8 4.08 -6.59 5.03
N VAL A 9 2.97 -6.33 5.74
CA VAL A 9 2.25 -5.06 5.67
C VAL A 9 3.05 -3.94 6.33
N GLU A 10 3.70 -4.21 7.47
CA GLU A 10 4.58 -3.26 8.15
C GLU A 10 5.80 -2.88 7.29
N GLU A 11 6.46 -3.87 6.66
CA GLU A 11 7.58 -3.61 5.74
C GLU A 11 7.11 -2.81 4.52
N PHE A 12 5.92 -3.11 3.98
CA PHE A 12 5.33 -2.34 2.89
C PHE A 12 5.13 -0.87 3.27
N TYR A 13 4.55 -0.57 4.43
CA TYR A 13 4.34 0.81 4.89
C TYR A 13 5.64 1.54 5.26
N ALA A 14 6.65 0.82 5.77
CA ALA A 14 7.97 1.40 6.03
C ALA A 14 8.72 1.76 4.73
N ASN A 15 8.48 1.00 3.66
CA ASN A 15 9.15 1.16 2.37
C ASN A 15 8.38 2.02 1.37
N ALA A 16 7.09 2.30 1.62
CA ALA A 16 6.29 3.24 0.85
C ALA A 16 6.78 4.67 1.14
N LEU A 17 7.79 5.10 0.38
CA LEU A 17 8.24 6.49 0.36
C LEU A 17 7.15 7.33 -0.35
N GLY A 18 7.17 8.64 -0.15
CA GLY A 18 6.03 9.49 -0.49
C GLY A 18 5.53 9.32 -1.93
N TYR A 19 4.20 9.27 -2.09
CA TYR A 19 3.38 9.05 -3.29
C TYR A 19 3.96 9.42 -4.68
N ALA A 20 4.83 10.41 -4.80
CA ALA A 20 5.36 10.90 -6.08
C ALA A 20 6.80 10.45 -6.39
N VAL A 21 7.56 9.93 -5.42
CA VAL A 21 8.99 9.63 -5.58
C VAL A 21 9.22 8.24 -6.18
N ASP A 22 8.33 7.31 -5.89
CA ASP A 22 8.53 5.87 -6.11
C ASP A 22 7.52 5.27 -7.11
N ASP A 23 6.81 6.11 -7.88
CA ASP A 23 5.85 5.69 -8.92
C ASP A 23 4.81 4.65 -8.39
N TYR A 24 4.47 4.76 -7.12
CA TYR A 24 3.62 3.81 -6.41
C TYR A 24 4.14 2.37 -6.43
N THR A 25 5.46 2.23 -6.27
CA THR A 25 6.13 0.94 -6.20
C THR A 25 6.89 0.78 -4.89
N SER A 26 6.75 -0.37 -4.24
CA SER A 26 7.46 -0.69 -3.00
C SER A 26 8.13 -2.06 -3.13
N THR A 27 9.34 -2.19 -2.61
CA THR A 27 10.06 -3.48 -2.60
C THR A 27 9.92 -4.11 -1.23
N VAL A 28 9.28 -5.28 -1.17
CA VAL A 28 9.06 -6.04 0.07
C VAL A 28 9.68 -7.42 -0.08
N ARG A 29 10.64 -7.76 0.78
CA ARG A 29 11.41 -9.02 0.76
C ARG A 29 11.97 -9.39 -0.62
N GLY A 30 12.43 -8.38 -1.37
CA GLY A 30 12.99 -8.54 -2.72
C GLY A 30 11.94 -8.67 -3.84
N LYS A 31 10.65 -8.49 -3.55
CA LYS A 31 9.60 -8.37 -4.57
C LYS A 31 9.16 -6.94 -4.72
N THR A 32 9.15 -6.45 -5.95
CA THR A 32 8.53 -5.16 -6.30
C THR A 32 7.02 -5.33 -6.37
N ILE A 33 6.31 -4.47 -5.64
CA ILE A 33 4.86 -4.39 -5.58
C ILE A 33 4.48 -3.03 -6.13
N SER A 34 3.67 -3.01 -7.19
CA SER A 34 3.03 -1.80 -7.68
C SER A 34 1.63 -1.70 -7.07
N TYR A 35 1.24 -0.50 -6.67
CA TYR A 35 -0.10 -0.21 -6.18
C TYR A 35 -0.68 1.02 -6.86
N ALA A 36 -2.00 1.12 -6.86
CA ALA A 36 -2.73 2.25 -7.42
C ALA A 36 -3.51 2.90 -6.27
N PRO A 37 -3.16 4.13 -5.85
CA PRO A 37 -3.85 4.77 -4.74
C PRO A 37 -5.35 4.96 -4.95
N ASP A 38 -5.78 5.22 -6.19
CA ASP A 38 -7.19 5.35 -6.52
C ASP A 38 -7.97 4.04 -6.28
N VAL A 39 -7.34 2.90 -6.54
CA VAL A 39 -7.91 1.58 -6.28
C VAL A 39 -7.97 1.30 -4.77
N ILE A 40 -6.92 1.68 -4.02
CA ILE A 40 -6.88 1.55 -2.55
C ILE A 40 -7.97 2.43 -1.93
N ASP A 41 -8.03 3.70 -2.32
CA ASP A 41 -9.03 4.66 -1.83
C ASP A 41 -10.46 4.15 -2.08
N ALA A 42 -10.75 3.61 -3.27
CA ALA A 42 -12.06 3.08 -3.61
C ALA A 42 -12.38 1.78 -2.86
N THR A 43 -11.39 0.91 -2.66
CA THR A 43 -11.57 -0.38 -1.98
C THR A 43 -11.79 -0.21 -0.48
N PHE A 44 -11.07 0.72 0.16
CA PHE A 44 -11.15 0.99 1.59
C PHE A 44 -12.11 2.13 1.95
N GLY A 45 -12.64 2.86 0.97
CA GLY A 45 -13.60 3.94 1.18
C GLY A 45 -12.97 5.20 1.81
N PHE A 46 -11.66 5.41 1.65
CA PHE A 46 -10.98 6.60 2.18
C PHE A 46 -11.42 7.90 1.50
N ARG A 47 -11.88 7.82 0.25
CA ARG A 47 -12.62 8.91 -0.38
C ARG A 47 -14.06 8.87 0.11
N GLN A 48 -14.42 9.78 1.01
CA GLN A 48 -15.82 10.23 1.09
C GLN A 48 -16.19 10.71 -0.32
N THR A 49 -17.02 9.94 -1.01
CA THR A 49 -17.73 10.47 -2.17
C THR A 49 -18.63 11.56 -1.60
N ASP A 50 -18.27 12.83 -1.77
CA ASP A 50 -19.19 13.95 -1.56
C ASP A 50 -20.44 13.63 -2.39
N TYR A 51 -21.54 13.32 -1.70
CA TYR A 51 -22.87 13.14 -2.28
C TYR A 51 -23.75 14.31 -1.88
#